data_AF-A0A1S2HFU8-F1
#
_entry.id   AF-A0A1S2HFU8-F1
#
_cell.length_a   1.000
_cell.length_b   1.000
_cell.length_c   1.000
_cell.angle_alpha   90.00
_cell.angle_beta   90.00
_cell.angle_gamma   90.00
#
_symmetry.space_group_name_H-M   'P 1'
#
loop_
_entity.id
_entity.type
_entity.pdbx_description
1 polymer ?
#
loop_
_entity_poly.entity_id
_entity_poly.type
_entity_poly.pdbx_seq_one_letter_code
_entity_poly.pdbx_strand_id
1 'polypeptide(L)'
;MEELEARARRARRRTLVVVLGGLVAGGVLGWFIPHDDAVGRAVQVVGWAMAVAGLAGAFSLMWTTTVLAAHLRVPLQSLPREASRSLRKSVSAGRPIVPSDSELAYRAFVYARVMLVYGPIVWAQFLLLYAGIVGPQLDRLFADSVFDIVFSRATCSILLIVAAVISLVWQRKLRGARRYIDTAREMAQHR
;
A
#
# COMPACT_ATOMS: atom_id res chain seq x y z
N MET A 1 -8.14 19.75 -0.68
CA MET A 1 -6.92 18.96 -0.38
C MET A 1 -6.79 18.64 1.10
N GLU A 2 -6.98 19.62 1.99
CA GLU A 2 -6.98 19.40 3.45
C GLU A 2 -7.97 18.31 3.91
N GLU A 3 -9.14 18.24 3.29
CA GLU A 3 -10.12 17.21 3.59
C GLU A 3 -9.61 15.79 3.27
N LEU A 4 -8.90 15.62 2.15
CA LEU A 4 -8.31 14.34 1.76
C LEU A 4 -7.22 13.91 2.75
N GLU A 5 -6.38 14.86 3.19
CA GLU A 5 -5.36 14.61 4.21
C GLU A 5 -5.98 14.27 5.57
N ALA A 6 -7.05 14.96 5.96
CA ALA A 6 -7.78 14.67 7.19
C ALA A 6 -8.45 13.27 7.15
N ARG A 7 -9.01 12.88 6.00
CA ARG A 7 -9.53 11.52 5.78
C ARG A 7 -8.41 10.47 5.85
N ALA A 8 -7.27 10.73 5.21
CA ALA A 8 -6.09 9.88 5.28
C ALA A 8 -5.58 9.68 6.72
N ARG A 9 -5.47 10.76 7.50
CA ARG A 9 -5.05 10.70 8.92
C ARG A 9 -6.03 9.89 9.77
N ARG A 10 -7.34 10.09 9.59
CA ARG A 10 -8.39 9.32 10.28
C ARG A 10 -8.33 7.84 9.94
N ALA A 11 -8.20 7.52 8.64
CA ALA A 11 -8.06 6.14 8.18
C ALA A 11 -6.83 5.46 8.80
N ARG A 12 -5.70 6.18 8.90
CA ARG A 12 -4.49 5.66 9.55
C ARG A 12 -4.70 5.35 11.03
N ARG A 13 -5.34 6.25 11.78
CA ARG A 13 -5.64 6.03 13.21
C ARG A 13 -6.58 4.83 13.40
N ARG A 14 -7.66 4.76 12.62
CA ARG A 14 -8.61 3.63 12.66
C ARG A 14 -7.92 2.31 12.36
N THR A 15 -7.14 2.25 11.28
CA THR A 15 -6.44 1.02 10.89
C THR A 15 -5.40 0.61 11.92
N LEU A 16 -4.71 1.55 12.58
CA LEU A 16 -3.79 1.22 13.66
C LEU A 16 -4.52 0.51 14.82
N VAL A 17 -5.69 1.01 15.22
CA VAL A 17 -6.53 0.35 16.25
C VAL A 17 -6.99 -1.03 15.79
N VAL A 18 -7.45 -1.16 14.54
CA VAL A 18 -7.89 -2.45 13.96
C VAL A 18 -6.75 -3.46 13.89
N VAL A 19 -5.55 -3.02 13.50
CA VAL A 19 -4.36 -3.87 13.42
C VAL A 19 -3.93 -4.32 14.81
N LEU A 20 -3.90 -3.42 15.80
CA LEU A 20 -3.58 -3.79 17.19
C LEU A 20 -4.61 -4.78 17.76
N GLY A 21 -5.91 -4.51 17.58
CA GLY A 21 -6.96 -5.43 18.00
C GLY A 21 -6.87 -6.78 17.31
N GLY A 22 -6.56 -6.80 16.01
CA GLY A 22 -6.36 -8.01 15.23
C GLY A 22 -5.12 -8.81 15.66
N LEU A 23 -4.03 -8.13 16.06
CA LEU A 23 -2.84 -8.80 16.59
C LEU A 23 -3.15 -9.54 17.89
N VAL A 24 -3.86 -8.88 18.81
CA VAL A 24 -4.27 -9.48 20.08
C VAL A 24 -5.23 -10.65 19.82
N ALA A 25 -6.27 -10.44 19.01
CA ALA A 25 -7.25 -11.48 18.69
C ALA A 25 -6.61 -12.69 17.99
N GLY A 26 -5.75 -12.46 16.99
CA GLY A 26 -5.05 -13.53 16.30
C GLY A 26 -4.04 -14.25 17.18
N GLY A 27 -3.34 -13.54 18.08
CA GLY A 27 -2.45 -14.17 19.04
C GLY A 27 -3.18 -15.09 20.03
N VAL A 28 -4.35 -14.64 20.53
CA VAL A 28 -5.22 -15.47 21.38
C VAL A 28 -5.72 -16.70 20.62
N LEU A 29 -6.18 -16.54 19.38
CA LEU A 29 -6.62 -17.67 18.54
C LEU A 29 -5.49 -18.67 18.30
N GLY A 30 -4.29 -18.20 17.97
CA GLY A 30 -3.13 -19.07 17.75
C GLY A 30 -2.68 -19.80 19.03
N TRP A 31 -2.86 -19.20 20.20
CA TRP A 31 -2.51 -19.83 21.48
C TRP A 31 -3.43 -21.00 21.84
N PHE A 32 -4.70 -20.94 21.45
CA PHE A 32 -5.67 -22.00 21.74
C PHE A 32 -5.52 -23.25 20.86
N ILE A 33 -4.73 -23.18 19.78
CA ILE A 33 -4.52 -24.33 18.92
C ILE A 33 -3.37 -25.17 19.50
N PRO A 34 -3.56 -26.49 19.70
CA PRO A 34 -2.52 -27.36 20.23
C PRO A 34 -1.31 -27.41 19.29
N HIS A 35 -0.12 -27.41 19.88
CA HIS A 35 1.14 -27.61 19.17
C HIS A 35 2.13 -28.31 20.11
N ASP A 36 2.90 -29.25 19.55
CA ASP A 36 3.73 -30.18 20.32
C ASP A 36 5.03 -29.54 20.83
N ASP A 37 5.57 -28.55 20.11
CA ASP A 37 6.78 -27.84 20.48
C ASP A 37 6.56 -26.33 20.76
N ALA A 38 7.44 -25.76 21.58
CA ALA A 38 7.35 -24.35 21.98
C ALA A 38 7.65 -23.38 20.83
N VAL A 39 8.51 -23.79 19.87
CA VAL A 39 8.90 -22.95 18.73
C VAL A 39 7.77 -22.91 17.71
N GLY A 40 7.20 -24.06 17.34
CA GLY A 40 6.01 -24.17 16.49
C GLY A 40 4.83 -23.40 17.06
N ARG A 41 4.56 -23.52 18.37
CA ARG A 41 3.53 -22.71 19.03
C ARG A 41 3.76 -21.20 18.90
N ALA A 42 5.01 -20.74 19.09
CA ALA A 42 5.34 -19.32 18.93
C ALA A 42 5.14 -18.84 17.50
N VAL A 43 5.57 -19.63 16.51
CA VAL A 43 5.40 -19.34 15.08
C VAL A 43 3.92 -19.31 14.70
N GLN A 44 3.13 -20.26 15.22
CA GLN A 44 1.70 -20.35 15.01
C GLN A 44 0.96 -19.12 15.57
N VAL A 45 1.26 -18.72 16.81
CA VAL A 45 0.70 -17.51 17.45
C VAL A 45 1.02 -16.27 16.60
N VAL A 46 2.26 -16.12 16.16
CA VAL A 46 2.68 -15.01 15.29
C VAL A 46 1.96 -15.07 13.95
N GLY A 47 1.84 -16.26 13.35
CA GLY A 47 1.17 -16.48 12.09
C GLY A 47 -0.30 -16.06 12.13
N TRP A 48 -1.04 -16.48 13.15
CA TRP A 48 -2.43 -16.10 13.35
C TRP A 48 -2.59 -14.61 13.68
N ALA A 49 -1.71 -14.04 14.51
CA ALA A 49 -1.69 -12.60 14.77
C ALA A 49 -1.51 -11.80 13.47
N MET A 50 -0.55 -12.19 12.63
CA MET A 50 -0.32 -11.56 11.33
C MET A 50 -1.50 -11.76 10.37
N ALA A 51 -2.11 -12.95 10.35
CA ALA A 51 -3.26 -13.27 9.52
C ALA A 51 -4.43 -12.33 9.81
N VAL A 52 -4.85 -12.31 11.09
CA VAL A 52 -6.02 -11.55 11.54
C VAL A 52 -5.77 -10.04 11.45
N ALA A 53 -4.63 -9.56 11.93
CA ALA A 53 -4.28 -8.15 11.87
C ALA A 53 -4.11 -7.64 10.43
N GLY A 54 -3.44 -8.43 9.60
CA GLY A 54 -3.18 -8.11 8.20
C GLY A 54 -4.46 -8.01 7.38
N LEU A 55 -5.33 -9.03 7.46
CA LEU A 55 -6.61 -9.04 6.74
C LEU A 55 -7.55 -7.95 7.26
N ALA A 56 -7.76 -7.85 8.57
CA ALA A 56 -8.65 -6.83 9.14
C ALA A 56 -8.16 -5.41 8.82
N GLY A 57 -6.85 -5.17 8.92
CA GLY A 57 -6.25 -3.90 8.56
C GLY A 57 -6.39 -3.56 7.06
N ALA A 58 -6.19 -4.55 6.18
CA ALA A 58 -6.36 -4.38 4.75
C ALA A 58 -7.82 -4.06 4.38
N PHE A 59 -8.79 -4.78 4.95
CA PHE A 59 -10.22 -4.50 4.74
C PHE A 59 -10.64 -3.14 5.29
N SER A 60 -10.13 -2.73 6.46
CA SER A 60 -10.35 -1.38 7.00
C SER A 60 -9.87 -0.30 6.03
N LEU A 61 -8.74 -0.51 5.36
CA LEU A 61 -8.23 0.47 4.38
C LEU A 61 -8.96 0.41 3.04
N MET A 62 -9.53 -0.73 2.66
CA MET A 62 -10.18 -0.94 1.36
C MET A 62 -11.25 0.12 1.05
N TRP A 63 -12.09 0.47 2.03
CA TRP A 63 -13.08 1.52 1.83
C TRP A 63 -12.46 2.91 1.59
N THR A 64 -11.35 3.21 2.27
CA THR A 64 -10.70 4.51 2.12
C THR A 64 -9.96 4.59 0.78
N THR A 65 -9.36 3.48 0.34
CA THR A 65 -8.63 3.43 -0.92
C THR A 65 -9.57 3.50 -2.11
N THR A 66 -10.76 2.88 -2.08
CA THR A 66 -11.75 3.03 -3.18
C THR A 66 -12.20 4.48 -3.33
N VAL A 67 -12.49 5.17 -2.22
CA VAL A 67 -12.89 6.59 -2.24
C VAL A 67 -11.75 7.48 -2.76
N LEU A 68 -10.51 7.32 -2.27
CA LEU A 68 -9.38 8.12 -2.78
C LEU A 68 -9.01 7.76 -4.22
N ALA A 69 -9.19 6.51 -4.65
CA ALA A 69 -8.95 6.10 -6.03
C ALA A 69 -9.89 6.83 -7.00
N ALA A 70 -11.13 7.13 -6.58
CA ALA A 70 -12.04 7.95 -7.36
C ALA A 70 -11.48 9.37 -7.56
N HIS A 71 -10.97 10.00 -6.48
CA HIS A 71 -10.33 11.32 -6.57
C HIS A 71 -9.07 11.34 -7.43
N LEU A 72 -8.33 10.22 -7.50
CA LEU A 72 -7.16 10.09 -8.38
C LEU A 72 -7.55 10.06 -9.87
N ARG A 73 -8.80 9.67 -10.19
CA ARG A 73 -9.30 9.64 -11.57
C ARG A 73 -9.78 11.00 -12.05
N VAL A 74 -10.22 11.89 -11.16
CA VAL A 74 -10.77 13.21 -11.51
C VAL A 74 -9.85 14.02 -12.43
N PRO A 75 -8.54 14.18 -12.16
CA PRO A 75 -7.64 14.95 -13.04
C PRO A 75 -7.42 14.31 -14.41
N LEU A 76 -7.82 13.06 -14.58
CA LEU A 76 -7.68 12.28 -15.82
C LEU A 76 -9.01 12.14 -16.56
N GLN A 77 -10.12 12.53 -15.94
CA GLN A 77 -11.40 12.57 -16.62
C GLN A 77 -11.31 13.53 -17.82
N SER A 78 -12.03 13.19 -18.89
CA SER A 78 -12.03 13.87 -20.19
C SER A 78 -10.71 13.92 -20.98
N LEU A 79 -9.59 13.42 -20.44
CA LEU A 79 -8.35 13.32 -21.21
C LEU A 79 -8.34 12.07 -22.11
N PRO A 80 -7.83 12.17 -23.35
CA PRO A 80 -7.57 10.99 -24.17
C PRO A 80 -6.54 10.08 -23.49
N ARG A 81 -6.57 8.78 -23.83
CA ARG A 81 -5.72 7.76 -23.19
C ARG A 81 -4.23 8.11 -23.26
N GLU A 82 -3.79 8.69 -24.36
CA GLU A 82 -2.40 9.10 -24.60
C GLU A 82 -1.99 10.26 -23.69
N ALA A 83 -2.82 11.32 -23.61
CA ALA A 83 -2.59 12.44 -22.71
C ALA A 83 -2.56 11.99 -21.23
N SER A 84 -3.47 11.08 -20.85
CA SER A 84 -3.48 10.47 -19.52
C SER A 84 -2.21 9.68 -19.21
N ARG A 85 -1.69 8.91 -20.18
CA ARG A 85 -0.43 8.16 -20.03
C ARG A 85 0.76 9.11 -19.93
N SER A 86 0.82 10.12 -20.79
CA SER A 86 1.88 11.14 -20.78
C SER A 86 1.92 11.88 -19.45
N LEU A 87 0.76 12.36 -18.97
CA LEU A 87 0.62 13.02 -17.67
C LEU A 87 1.14 12.15 -16.52
N ARG A 88 0.69 10.90 -16.43
CA ARG A 88 1.15 9.97 -15.39
C ARG A 88 2.66 9.72 -15.48
N LYS A 89 3.20 9.59 -16.69
CA LYS A 89 4.63 9.41 -16.93
C LYS A 89 5.42 10.62 -16.45
N SER A 90 5.00 11.83 -16.82
CA SER A 90 5.64 13.09 -16.40
C SER A 90 5.65 13.26 -14.89
N VAL A 91 4.52 13.01 -14.22
CA VAL A 91 4.45 13.04 -12.75
C VAL A 91 5.35 11.98 -12.12
N SER A 92 5.34 10.75 -12.62
CA SER A 92 6.19 9.68 -12.08
C SER A 92 7.69 9.90 -12.33
N ALA A 93 8.03 10.63 -13.39
CA ALA A 93 9.40 11.01 -13.72
C ALA A 93 9.87 12.27 -12.98
N GLY A 94 8.96 12.99 -12.32
CA GLY A 94 9.26 14.27 -11.68
C GLY A 94 9.59 15.38 -12.68
N ARG A 95 9.04 15.31 -13.90
CA ARG A 95 9.28 16.30 -14.96
C ARG A 95 8.02 17.15 -15.16
N PRO A 96 8.05 18.46 -14.84
CA PRO A 96 6.95 19.38 -15.11
C PRO A 96 6.53 19.36 -16.57
N ILE A 97 5.25 19.63 -16.81
CA ILE A 97 4.71 19.72 -18.16
C ILE A 97 4.83 21.18 -18.60
N VAL A 98 5.35 21.40 -19.79
CA VAL A 98 5.53 22.73 -20.40
C VAL A 98 4.52 22.87 -21.54
N PRO A 99 3.81 24.00 -21.68
CA PRO A 99 3.83 25.21 -20.82
C PRO A 99 3.21 24.99 -19.43
N SER A 100 3.72 25.69 -18.41
CA SER A 100 3.27 25.55 -17.00
C SER A 100 1.87 26.13 -16.73
N ASP A 101 1.40 27.02 -17.60
CA ASP A 101 0.03 27.57 -17.65
C ASP A 101 -0.97 26.66 -18.36
N SER A 102 -0.51 25.56 -18.97
CA SER A 102 -1.44 24.64 -19.61
C SER A 102 -2.37 23.98 -18.59
N GLU A 103 -3.63 23.81 -18.97
CA GLU A 103 -4.62 23.01 -18.21
C GLU A 103 -4.09 21.61 -17.88
N LEU A 104 -3.24 21.06 -18.75
CA LEU A 104 -2.63 19.75 -18.56
C LEU A 104 -1.55 19.74 -17.47
N ALA A 105 -0.78 20.84 -17.31
CA ALA A 105 0.14 21.04 -16.19
C ALA A 105 -0.61 21.21 -14.85
N TYR A 106 -1.71 21.96 -14.84
CA TYR A 106 -2.56 22.09 -13.66
C TYR A 106 -3.13 20.73 -13.22
N ARG A 107 -3.70 19.96 -14.15
CA ARG A 107 -4.20 18.60 -13.87
C ARG A 107 -3.11 17.66 -13.35
N ALA A 108 -1.91 17.74 -13.92
CA ALA A 108 -0.76 16.94 -13.49
C ALA A 108 -0.32 17.30 -12.07
N PHE A 109 -0.32 18.58 -11.71
CA PHE A 109 -0.05 19.05 -10.34
C PHE A 109 -1.09 18.54 -9.34
N VAL A 110 -2.38 18.66 -9.65
CA VAL A 110 -3.46 18.11 -8.82
C VAL A 110 -3.32 16.59 -8.67
N TYR A 111 -3.04 15.89 -9.77
CA TYR A 111 -2.81 14.45 -9.75
C TYR A 111 -1.63 14.06 -8.84
N ALA A 112 -0.50 14.77 -8.94
CA ALA A 112 0.66 14.55 -8.10
C ALA A 112 0.32 14.73 -6.61
N ARG A 113 -0.44 15.77 -6.25
CA ARG A 113 -0.86 16.02 -4.86
C ARG A 113 -1.75 14.92 -4.31
N VAL A 114 -2.74 14.49 -5.09
CA VAL A 114 -3.64 13.38 -4.69
C VAL A 114 -2.85 12.08 -4.57
N MET A 115 -1.89 11.82 -5.47
CA MET A 115 -1.02 10.64 -5.43
C MET A 115 -0.17 10.57 -4.16
N LEU A 116 0.31 11.71 -3.63
CA LEU A 116 1.07 11.73 -2.38
C LEU A 116 0.24 11.36 -1.15
N VAL A 117 -1.06 11.65 -1.16
CA VAL A 117 -1.99 11.28 -0.07
C VAL A 117 -2.45 9.83 -0.22
N TYR A 118 -2.78 9.42 -1.45
CA TYR A 118 -3.29 8.08 -1.77
C TYR A 118 -2.21 6.99 -1.68
N GLY A 119 -1.03 7.27 -2.20
CA GLY A 119 0.03 6.28 -2.37
C GLY A 119 0.41 5.55 -1.08
N PRO A 120 0.68 6.24 0.04
CA PRO A 120 1.02 5.58 1.30
C PRO A 120 -0.10 4.66 1.85
N ILE A 121 -1.37 5.01 1.62
CA ILE A 121 -2.51 4.23 2.12
C ILE A 121 -2.65 2.92 1.37
N VAL A 122 -2.57 2.97 0.04
CA VAL A 122 -2.63 1.77 -0.82
C VAL A 122 -1.44 0.86 -0.53
N TRP A 123 -0.28 1.47 -0.34
CA TRP A 123 0.93 0.75 0.03
C TRP A 123 0.76 0.02 1.37
N ALA A 124 0.20 0.69 2.38
CA ALA A 124 -0.10 0.07 3.66
C ALA A 124 -1.16 -1.05 3.53
N GLN A 125 -2.23 -0.85 2.74
CA GLN A 125 -3.23 -1.89 2.49
C GLN A 125 -2.61 -3.14 1.86
N PHE A 126 -1.74 -2.94 0.87
CA PHE A 126 -1.05 -4.02 0.18
C PHE A 126 -0.15 -4.82 1.13
N LEU A 127 0.65 -4.12 1.96
CA LEU A 127 1.52 -4.77 2.95
C LEU A 127 0.72 -5.55 4.01
N LEU A 128 -0.39 -4.97 4.48
CA LEU A 128 -1.27 -5.64 5.43
C LEU A 128 -1.91 -6.89 4.83
N LEU A 129 -2.34 -6.82 3.56
CA LEU A 129 -2.86 -7.98 2.85
C LEU A 129 -1.81 -9.10 2.74
N TYR A 130 -0.57 -8.76 2.40
CA TYR A 130 0.52 -9.73 2.30
C TYR A 130 0.86 -10.34 3.66
N ALA A 131 0.94 -9.54 4.71
CA ALA A 131 1.11 -10.04 6.07
C ALA A 131 -0.02 -11.00 6.46
N GLY A 132 -1.26 -10.68 6.06
CA GLY A 132 -2.43 -11.53 6.27
C GLY A 132 -2.33 -12.90 5.59
N ILE A 133 -1.82 -12.93 4.36
CA ILE A 133 -1.67 -14.17 3.56
C ILE A 133 -0.47 -15.00 4.02
N VAL A 134 0.64 -14.35 4.39
CA VAL A 134 1.87 -15.03 4.84
C VAL A 134 1.69 -15.63 6.23
N GLY A 135 0.91 -15.00 7.11
CA GLY A 135 0.72 -15.44 8.50
C GLY A 135 0.46 -16.95 8.64
N PRO A 136 -0.57 -17.52 8.02
CA PRO A 136 -0.87 -18.96 8.10
C PRO A 136 0.18 -19.87 7.43
N GLN A 137 1.04 -19.33 6.57
CA GLN A 137 2.11 -20.08 5.92
C GLN A 137 3.32 -20.25 6.85
N LEU A 138 3.49 -19.38 7.85
CA LEU A 138 4.62 -19.42 8.77
C LEU A 138 4.68 -20.73 9.55
N ASP A 139 3.54 -21.22 10.02
CA ASP A 139 3.44 -22.51 10.72
C ASP A 139 3.82 -23.69 9.80
N ARG A 140 3.40 -23.62 8.52
CA ARG A 140 3.67 -24.64 7.50
C ARG A 140 5.13 -24.72 7.05
N LEU A 141 5.98 -23.76 7.42
CA LEU A 141 7.43 -23.84 7.16
C LEU A 141 8.12 -24.94 7.99
N PHE A 142 7.48 -25.39 9.07
CA PHE A 142 8.01 -26.40 9.99
C PHE A 142 7.20 -27.70 9.96
N ALA A 143 6.27 -27.85 9.02
CA ALA A 143 5.47 -29.06 8.88
C ALA A 143 6.34 -30.25 8.45
N ASP A 144 5.99 -31.47 8.88
CA ASP A 144 6.73 -32.69 8.52
C ASP A 144 6.60 -33.07 7.03
N SER A 145 5.58 -32.53 6.36
CA SER A 145 5.32 -32.82 4.96
C SER A 145 6.22 -31.99 4.05
N VAL A 146 7.02 -32.68 3.22
CA VAL A 146 7.93 -32.05 2.24
C VAL A 146 7.16 -31.11 1.29
N PHE A 147 5.92 -31.48 0.94
CA PHE A 147 5.07 -30.65 0.09
C PHE A 147 4.68 -29.34 0.77
N ASP A 148 4.26 -29.37 2.04
CA ASP A 148 3.85 -28.16 2.78
C ASP A 148 5.02 -27.21 3.01
N ILE A 149 6.21 -27.74 3.33
CA ILE A 149 7.44 -26.95 3.46
C ILE A 149 7.75 -26.24 2.14
N VAL A 150 7.80 -26.99 1.02
CA VAL A 150 8.17 -26.45 -0.30
C VAL A 150 7.14 -25.42 -0.76
N PHE A 151 5.85 -25.71 -0.60
CA PHE A 151 4.77 -24.81 -0.97
C PHE A 151 4.78 -23.52 -0.14
N SER A 152 4.96 -23.63 1.18
CA SER A 152 5.04 -22.47 2.07
C SER A 152 6.26 -21.60 1.75
N ARG A 153 7.44 -22.22 1.57
CA ARG A 153 8.66 -21.51 1.15
C ARG A 153 8.51 -20.81 -0.18
N ALA A 154 7.94 -21.49 -1.17
CA ALA A 154 7.69 -20.90 -2.48
C ALA A 154 6.73 -19.71 -2.36
N THR A 155 5.62 -19.87 -1.63
CA THR A 155 4.62 -18.81 -1.42
C THR A 155 5.23 -17.61 -0.69
N CYS A 156 5.94 -17.81 0.42
CA CYS A 156 6.60 -16.75 1.16
C CYS A 156 7.67 -16.04 0.32
N SER A 157 8.49 -16.79 -0.42
CA SER A 157 9.54 -16.22 -1.28
C SER A 157 8.94 -15.38 -2.40
N ILE A 158 7.94 -15.89 -3.10
CA ILE A 158 7.24 -15.16 -4.16
C ILE A 158 6.60 -13.89 -3.59
N LEU A 159 5.89 -13.99 -2.47
CA LEU A 159 5.25 -12.83 -1.85
C LEU A 159 6.27 -11.78 -1.39
N LEU A 160 7.41 -12.19 -0.83
CA LEU A 160 8.49 -11.27 -0.44
C LEU A 160 9.10 -10.58 -1.67
N ILE A 161 9.37 -11.32 -2.75
CA ILE A 161 9.91 -10.76 -4.00
C ILE A 161 8.92 -9.76 -4.58
N VAL A 162 7.64 -10.12 -4.70
CA VAL A 162 6.59 -9.25 -5.23
C VAL A 162 6.44 -8.00 -4.35
N ALA A 163 6.43 -8.15 -3.02
CA ALA A 163 6.39 -7.03 -2.10
C ALA A 163 7.60 -6.11 -2.27
N ALA A 164 8.82 -6.64 -2.37
CA ALA A 164 10.03 -5.84 -2.57
C ALA A 164 10.01 -5.07 -3.90
N VAL A 165 9.65 -5.74 -5.00
CA VAL A 165 9.56 -5.11 -6.34
C VAL A 165 8.51 -3.99 -6.35
N ILE A 166 7.30 -4.26 -5.85
CA ILE A 166 6.24 -3.23 -5.82
C ILE A 166 6.65 -2.10 -4.86
N SER A 167 7.32 -2.39 -3.74
CA SER A 167 7.85 -1.36 -2.82
C SER A 167 8.74 -0.37 -3.57
N LEU A 168 9.72 -0.89 -4.30
CA LEU A 168 10.68 -0.10 -5.05
C LEU A 168 9.98 0.76 -6.11
N VAL A 169 9.07 0.16 -6.89
CA VAL A 169 8.29 0.87 -7.91
C VAL A 169 7.45 1.97 -7.28
N TRP A 170 6.79 1.70 -6.16
CA TRP A 170 5.91 2.65 -5.49
C TRP A 170 6.68 3.82 -4.87
N GLN A 171 7.82 3.53 -4.23
CA GLN A 171 8.70 4.58 -3.72
C GLN A 171 9.23 5.48 -4.84
N ARG A 172 9.62 4.91 -5.99
CA ARG A 172 10.04 5.70 -7.15
C ARG A 172 8.93 6.62 -7.64
N LYS A 173 7.69 6.13 -7.74
CA LYS A 173 6.51 6.93 -8.14
C LYS A 173 6.24 8.07 -7.16
N LEU A 174 6.31 7.81 -5.86
CA LEU A 174 6.11 8.83 -4.83
C LEU A 174 7.23 9.89 -4.85
N ARG A 175 8.49 9.49 -5.03
CA ARG A 175 9.61 10.42 -5.18
C ARG A 175 9.44 11.29 -6.43
N GLY A 176 9.01 10.70 -7.55
CA GLY A 176 8.68 11.43 -8.76
C GLY A 176 7.58 12.47 -8.55
N ALA A 177 6.47 12.08 -7.92
CA ALA A 177 5.37 12.99 -7.63
C ALA A 177 5.77 14.15 -6.69
N ARG A 178 6.64 13.91 -5.70
CA ARG A 178 7.22 14.97 -4.86
C ARG A 178 8.04 15.95 -5.70
N ARG A 179 9.02 15.43 -6.44
CA ARG A 179 9.88 16.24 -7.33
C ARG A 179 9.07 17.05 -8.34
N TYR A 180 7.99 16.48 -8.88
CA TYR A 180 7.08 17.19 -9.78
C TYR A 180 6.46 18.43 -9.10
N ILE A 181 5.97 18.28 -7.87
CA ILE A 181 5.36 19.40 -7.12
C ILE A 181 6.39 20.47 -6.80
N ASP A 182 7.59 20.08 -6.37
CA ASP A 182 8.66 21.01 -6.00
C ASP A 182 9.08 21.85 -7.22
N THR A 183 9.39 21.19 -8.33
CA THR A 183 9.80 21.84 -9.60
C THR A 183 8.68 22.68 -10.22
N ALA A 184 7.41 22.23 -10.17
CA ALA A 184 6.29 23.01 -10.66
C ALA A 184 6.05 24.29 -9.83
N ARG A 185 6.35 24.27 -8.52
CA ARG A 185 6.26 25.46 -7.65
C ARG A 185 7.37 26.46 -7.96
N GLU A 186 8.60 25.99 -8.15
CA GLU A 186 9.73 26.83 -8.54
C GLU A 186 9.45 27.55 -9.87
N MET A 187 8.93 26.84 -10.87
CA MET A 187 8.56 27.43 -12.17
C MET A 187 7.45 28.48 -12.08
N ALA A 188 6.56 28.37 -11.08
CA ALA A 188 5.50 29.36 -10.86
C ALA A 188 6.00 30.61 -10.12
N GLN A 189 7.11 30.53 -9.38
CA GLN A 189 7.72 31.66 -8.66
C GLN A 189 8.63 32.52 -9.54
N HIS A 190 9.11 31.98 -10.67
CA HIS A 190 9.98 32.68 -11.62
C HIS A 190 9.24 33.27 -12.83
N ARG A 191 7.90 33.36 -12.76
CA ARG A 191 7.03 34.02 -13.74
C ARG A 191 6.52 35.33 -13.17
#